data_AF-A0A8T4EL49-F1
#
_entry.id   AF-A0A8T4EL49-F1
#
_cell.length_a   1.000
_cell.length_b   1.000
_cell.length_c   1.000
_cell.angle_alpha   90.00
_cell.angle_beta   90.00
_cell.angle_gamma   90.00
#
_symmetry.space_group_name_H-M   'P 1'
#
loop_
_entity.id
_entity.type
_entity.pdbx_description
1 polymer ?
#
loop_
_entity_poly.entity_id
_entity_poly.type
_entity_poly.pdbx_seq_one_letter_code
_entity_poly.pdbx_strand_id
1 'polypeptide(L)' 'MVKRDIRVVNIVISTSLKHDIPLEKMAGTLSNTEYNPEQFPGLVIRIKEPKTSALIFSSGKVVCTG' A
#
# COMPACT_ATOMS: atom_id res chain seq x y z
N MET A 1 8.59 -39.59 -0.29
CA MET A 1 8.03 -38.22 -0.20
C MET A 1 7.85 -37.67 -1.60
N VAL A 2 6.64 -37.26 -1.97
CA VAL A 2 6.38 -36.59 -3.26
C VAL A 2 6.87 -35.14 -3.14
N LYS A 3 7.71 -34.69 -4.08
CA LYS A 3 8.23 -33.33 -4.11
C LYS A 3 7.13 -32.41 -4.65
N ARG A 4 6.68 -31.44 -3.84
CA ARG A 4 5.73 -30.40 -4.28
C ARG A 4 6.52 -29.20 -4.78
N ASP A 5 6.13 -28.69 -5.95
CA ASP A 5 6.62 -27.40 -6.45
C ASP A 5 5.78 -26.29 -5.83
N ILE A 6 6.42 -25.43 -5.03
CA ILE A 6 5.77 -24.30 -4.36
C ILE A 6 6.37 -23.03 -4.95
N ARG A 7 5.52 -22.21 -5.57
CA ARG A 7 5.89 -20.91 -6.13
C ARG A 7 5.16 -19.80 -5.38
N VAL A 8 5.93 -18.82 -4.87
CA VAL A 8 5.36 -17.58 -4.34
C VAL A 8 4.94 -16.71 -5.53
N VAL A 9 3.68 -16.29 -5.54
CA VAL A 9 3.09 -15.49 -6.63
C VAL A 9 2.73 -14.06 -6.21
N ASN A 10 2.67 -13.81 -4.90
CA ASN A 10 2.42 -12.51 -4.31
C ASN A 10 2.83 -12.56 -2.82
N ILE A 11 3.20 -11.41 -2.27
CA ILE A 11 3.40 -11.23 -0.83
C ILE A 11 2.58 -10.00 -0.41
N VAL A 12 1.91 -10.12 0.75
CA VAL A 12 1.21 -9.00 1.39
C VAL A 12 1.89 -8.72 2.72
N ILE A 13 2.22 -7.46 2.97
CA ILE A 13 2.91 -7.02 4.19
C ILE A 13 2.11 -5.90 4.83
N SER A 14 2.00 -5.92 6.15
CA SER A 14 1.46 -4.81 6.94
C SER A 14 2.53 -4.21 7.84
N THR A 15 2.51 -2.89 7.98
CA THR A 15 3.40 -2.15 8.87
C THR A 15 2.69 -0.89 9.40
N SER A 16 3.34 -0.14 10.29
CA SER A 16 2.84 1.12 10.80
C SER A 16 3.97 2.12 11.01
N LEU A 17 3.72 3.35 10.58
CA LEU A 17 4.57 4.50 10.82
C LEU A 17 4.44 5.06 12.25
N LYS A 18 3.42 4.61 13.01
CA LYS A 18 3.13 4.99 14.41
C LYS A 18 2.87 6.49 14.64
N HIS A 19 2.42 7.20 13.61
CA HIS A 19 1.99 8.59 13.70
C HIS A 19 0.93 8.86 12.62
N ASP A 20 0.16 9.93 12.82
CA ASP A 20 -0.88 10.32 11.89
C ASP A 20 -0.31 10.88 10.59
N ILE A 21 -0.96 10.54 9.48
CA ILE A 21 -0.51 10.87 8.13
C ILE A 21 -1.53 11.81 7.48
N PRO A 22 -1.11 13.00 6.99
CA PRO A 22 -2.00 13.94 6.29
C PRO A 22 -2.22 13.48 4.85
N LEU A 23 -3.21 12.59 4.64
CA LEU A 23 -3.47 11.94 3.35
C LEU A 23 -3.78 12.94 2.22
N GLU A 24 -4.55 13.99 2.50
CA GLU A 24 -4.90 15.05 1.53
C GLU A 24 -3.65 15.77 1.02
N LYS A 25 -2.73 16.10 1.93
CA LYS A 25 -1.46 16.74 1.58
C LYS A 25 -0.59 15.81 0.75
N MET A 26 -0.53 14.52 1.10
CA MET A 26 0.20 13.52 0.32
C MET A 26 -0.37 13.39 -1.09
N ALA A 27 -1.69 13.28 -1.22
CA ALA A 27 -2.38 13.19 -2.50
C ALA A 27 -2.15 14.41 -3.40
N GLY A 28 -2.08 15.61 -2.81
CA GLY A 28 -1.77 16.85 -3.54
C GLY A 28 -0.28 17.00 -3.92
N THR A 29 0.62 16.25 -3.30
CA THR A 29 2.08 16.37 -3.51
C THR A 29 2.63 15.27 -4.42
N LEU A 30 2.08 14.06 -4.34
CA LEU A 30 2.59 12.89 -5.04
C LEU A 30 1.74 12.58 -6.27
N SER A 31 2.36 12.43 -7.43
CA SER A 31 1.64 12.19 -8.68
C SER A 31 1.19 10.74 -8.89
N ASN A 32 1.71 9.80 -8.08
CA ASN A 32 1.44 8.37 -8.19
C ASN A 32 0.47 7.88 -7.11
N THR A 33 -0.42 8.75 -6.66
CA THR A 33 -1.38 8.46 -5.60
C THR A 33 -2.83 8.64 -6.06
N GLU A 34 -3.71 7.78 -5.57
CA GLU A 34 -5.16 7.87 -5.72
C GLU A 34 -5.79 7.97 -4.32
N TYR A 35 -6.58 9.02 -4.08
CA TYR A 35 -7.24 9.22 -2.79
C TYR A 35 -8.64 9.82 -3.01
N ASN A 36 -9.65 9.08 -2.58
CA ASN A 36 -11.05 9.51 -2.54
C ASN A 36 -11.69 8.95 -1.26
N PRO A 37 -11.71 9.71 -0.15
CA PRO A 37 -12.13 9.20 1.17
C PRO A 37 -13.59 8.74 1.20
N GLU A 38 -14.44 9.28 0.33
CA GLU A 38 -15.85 8.86 0.20
C GLU A 38 -15.99 7.44 -0.39
N GLN A 39 -15.00 6.98 -1.16
CA GLN A 39 -14.97 5.64 -1.74
C GLN A 39 -14.11 4.66 -0.94
N PHE A 40 -12.96 5.13 -0.43
CA PHE A 40 -12.04 4.31 0.34
C PHE A 40 -11.22 5.16 1.33
N PRO A 41 -11.11 4.78 2.61
CA PRO A 41 -10.48 5.62 3.65
C PRO A 41 -8.94 5.67 3.59
N GLY A 42 -8.31 4.91 2.70
CA GLY A 42 -6.85 4.89 2.53
C GLY A 42 -6.40 5.59 1.25
N LEU A 43 -5.20 6.13 1.26
CA LEU A 43 -4.51 6.57 0.05
C LEU A 43 -3.86 5.35 -0.62
N VAL A 44 -4.08 5.19 -1.92
CA VAL A 44 -3.39 4.18 -2.73
C VAL A 44 -2.17 4.84 -3.36
N ILE A 45 -0.98 4.27 -3.18
CA ILE A 45 0.24 4.66 -3.90
C ILE A 45 0.71 3.50 -4.79
N ARG A 46 1.01 3.81 -6.05
CA ARG A 46 1.52 2.82 -7.02
C ARG A 46 3.02 3.01 -7.22
N ILE A 47 3.78 1.94 -7.01
CA ILE A 47 5.23 1.92 -7.16
C ILE A 47 5.56 1.15 -8.43
N LYS A 48 6.36 1.76 -9.31
CA LYS A 48 6.69 1.17 -10.62
C LYS A 48 7.73 0.06 -10.52
N GLU A 49 8.77 0.27 -9.70
CA GLU A 49 9.90 -0.65 -9.53
C GLU A 49 10.29 -0.73 -8.05
N PRO A 50 10.10 -1.89 -7.39
CA PRO A 50 9.37 -3.06 -7.87
C PRO A 50 7.87 -2.76 -8.06
N LYS A 51 7.21 -3.45 -9.00
CA LYS A 51 5.80 -3.26 -9.31
C LYS A 51 4.92 -3.65 -8.11
N THR A 52 4.55 -2.68 -7.30
CA THR A 52 3.80 -2.90 -6.06
C THR A 52 2.76 -1.80 -5.85
N SER A 53 1.84 -2.02 -4.92
CA SER A 53 0.89 -1.01 -4.45
C SER A 53 0.89 -1.00 -2.94
N ALA A 54 0.87 0.21 -2.37
CA ALA A 54 0.68 0.38 -0.93
C ALA A 54 -0.58 1.18 -0.64
N LEU A 55 -1.27 0.79 0.43
CA LEU A 55 -2.43 1.44 1.01
C LEU A 55 -1.97 2.11 2.29
N ILE A 56 -2.11 3.42 2.39
CA ILE A 56 -1.68 4.23 3.53
C ILE A 56 -2.93 4.80 4.21
N PHE A 57 -3.10 4.56 5.50
CA PHE A 57 -4.23 5.07 6.27
C PHE A 57 -3.81 6.27 7.11
N SER A 58 -4.77 7.13 7.45
CA SER A 58 -4.54 8.33 8.28
C SER A 58 -3.88 8.01 9.63
N SER A 59 -4.16 6.83 10.20
CA SER A 59 -3.50 6.29 11.42
C SER A 59 -2.02 5.92 11.26
N GLY A 60 -1.43 6.06 10.07
CA GLY A 60 -0.08 5.61 9.77
C GLY A 60 0.07 4.11 9.54
N LYS A 61 -1.02 3.33 9.56
CA LYS A 61 -0.99 1.94 9.08
C LYS A 61 -0.72 1.91 7.58
N VAL A 62 0.08 0.93 7.15
CA VAL A 62 0.41 0.70 5.74
C VAL A 62 0.22 -0.77 5.41
N VAL A 63 -0.41 -1.05 4.27
CA VAL A 63 -0.48 -2.39 3.67
C VAL A 63 0.19 -2.32 2.30
N CYS A 64 1.18 -3.18 2.03
CA CYS A 64 1.84 -3.27 0.74
C CYS A 64 1.58 -4.66 0.12
N THR A 65 1.33 -4.69 -1.18
CA THR A 65 1.12 -5.93 -1.96
C THR A 65 1.64 -5.76 -3.38
N GLY A 66 2.01 -6.88 -3.99
CA GLY A 66 2.48 -6.94 -5.39
C GLY A 66 3.83 -7.62 -5.50
#